data_AF-A0AA51M7N4-F1
#
_entry.id   AF-A0AA51M7N4-F1
#
_cell.length_a   1.000
_cell.length_b   1.000
_cell.length_c   1.000
_cell.angle_alpha   90.00
_cell.angle_beta   90.00
_cell.angle_gamma   90.00
#
_symmetry.space_group_name_H-M   'P 1'
#
loop_
_entity.id
_entity.type
_entity.pdbx_description
1 polymer ?
#
loop_
_entity_poly.entity_id
_entity_poly.type
_entity_poly.pdbx_seq_one_letter_code
_entity_poly.pdbx_strand_id
1 'polypeptide(L)'
;MTDDCAKDPILAHVEPVPGGLYGNQAYEVALCDLRSAVAEVSAALRDAGNPLIEQLTRYQRDLGRAQTQLRPDDTAALERAHALSGTVRYIAGRAA
;
A
#
# COMPACT_ATOMS: atom_id res chain seq x y z
N MET A 1 23.96 29.56 25.81
CA MET A 1 23.15 30.61 25.17
C MET A 1 23.91 30.99 23.91
N THR A 2 23.61 30.54 22.70
CA THR A 2 22.43 29.98 22.02
C THR A 2 22.97 29.06 20.90
N ASP A 3 22.54 27.81 20.77
CA ASP A 3 21.32 27.33 20.07
C ASP A 3 21.60 26.93 18.60
N ASP A 4 21.01 25.81 18.22
CA ASP A 4 21.13 25.02 17.00
C ASP A 4 21.01 25.81 15.69
N CYS A 5 21.76 25.44 14.65
CA CYS A 5 21.22 25.50 13.29
C CYS A 5 21.89 24.51 12.33
N ALA A 6 21.10 23.50 11.96
CA ALA A 6 21.11 22.75 10.71
C ALA A 6 22.31 21.83 10.42
N LYS A 7 22.32 20.68 11.08
CA LYS A 7 22.65 19.43 10.39
C LYS A 7 21.51 19.13 9.41
N ASP A 8 21.50 19.78 8.24
CA ASP A 8 20.59 19.35 7.18
C ASP A 8 20.97 17.91 6.82
N PRO A 9 20.06 16.93 7.01
CA PRO A 9 20.38 15.56 6.64
C PRO A 9 20.60 15.54 5.13
N ILE A 10 21.69 14.91 4.68
CA ILE A 10 22.08 14.77 3.26
C ILE A 10 20.92 14.24 2.39
N LEU A 11 19.95 13.56 2.99
CA LEU A 11 18.72 13.07 2.37
C LEU A 11 17.73 14.16 1.94
N ALA A 12 17.82 15.41 2.43
CA ALA A 12 16.92 16.50 2.07
C ALA A 12 17.07 17.00 0.63
N HIS A 13 18.13 16.57 -0.08
CA HIS A 13 18.47 17.04 -1.43
C HIS A 13 18.44 15.95 -2.50
N VAL A 14 17.92 14.76 -2.17
CA VAL A 14 17.71 13.72 -3.19
C VAL A 14 16.32 13.91 -3.78
N GLU A 15 16.23 14.75 -4.80
CA GLU A 15 15.04 14.75 -5.66
C GLU A 15 15.07 13.50 -6.54
N PRO A 16 14.01 12.67 -6.54
CA PRO A 16 13.96 11.50 -7.40
C PRO A 16 14.02 11.93 -8.87
N VAL A 17 14.89 11.27 -9.64
CA VAL A 17 14.99 11.51 -11.09
C VAL A 17 13.61 11.33 -11.72
N PRO A 18 13.10 12.33 -12.48
CA PRO A 18 11.86 12.17 -13.23
C PRO A 18 11.96 10.96 -14.17
N GLY A 19 11.08 9.98 -14.00
CA GLY A 19 11.13 8.71 -14.74
C GLY A 19 12.19 7.69 -14.27
N GLY A 20 12.88 7.95 -13.15
CA GLY A 20 13.72 6.96 -12.48
C GLY A 20 12.91 5.83 -11.84
N LEU A 21 13.58 4.79 -11.33
CA LEU A 21 12.97 3.62 -10.68
C LEU A 21 11.95 3.98 -9.56
N TYR A 22 12.13 5.13 -8.91
CA TYR A 22 11.24 5.68 -7.87
C TYR A 22 10.46 6.94 -8.32
N GLY A 23 10.55 7.30 -9.60
CA GLY A 23 9.93 8.50 -10.17
C GLY A 23 8.44 8.33 -10.47
N ASN A 24 7.94 7.09 -10.46
CA ASN A 24 6.51 6.83 -10.62
C ASN A 24 5.82 6.82 -9.25
N GLN A 25 5.56 8.02 -8.73
CA GLN A 25 4.94 8.23 -7.43
C GLN A 25 3.60 7.47 -7.30
N ALA A 26 2.83 7.36 -8.38
CA ALA A 26 1.57 6.62 -8.38
C ALA A 26 1.79 5.10 -8.20
N TYR A 27 2.80 4.54 -8.86
CA TYR A 27 3.16 3.13 -8.70
C TYR A 27 3.62 2.80 -7.28
N GLU A 28 4.50 3.63 -6.71
CA GLU A 28 5.01 3.42 -5.34
C GLU A 28 3.90 3.57 -4.30
N VAL A 29 2.99 4.53 -4.48
CA VAL A 29 1.80 4.68 -3.63
C VAL A 29 0.91 3.44 -3.71
N ALA A 30 0.57 3.00 -4.92
CA ALA A 30 -0.26 1.80 -5.11
C ALA A 30 0.39 0.53 -4.53
N LEU A 31 1.71 0.38 -4.67
CA LEU A 31 2.45 -0.74 -4.09
C LEU A 31 2.46 -0.69 -2.55
N CYS A 32 2.63 0.50 -1.97
CA CYS A 32 2.55 0.72 -0.52
C CYS A 32 1.15 0.39 0.03
N ASP A 33 0.11 0.85 -0.67
CA ASP A 33 -1.28 0.56 -0.31
C ASP A 33 -1.60 -0.93 -0.37
N LEU A 34 -1.12 -1.64 -1.40
CA LEU A 34 -1.30 -3.09 -1.51
C LEU A 34 -0.63 -3.83 -0.35
N ARG A 35 0.62 -3.48 -0.02
CA ARG A 35 1.36 -4.11 1.09
C ARG A 35 0.68 -3.87 2.43
N SER A 36 0.21 -2.64 2.66
CA SER A 36 -0.51 -2.27 3.88
C SER A 36 -1.84 -3.04 3.99
N ALA A 37 -2.62 -3.11 2.91
CA ALA A 37 -3.88 -3.86 2.88
C ALA A 37 -3.67 -5.37 3.10
N VAL A 38 -2.59 -5.96 2.56
CA VAL A 38 -2.24 -7.37 2.82
C VAL A 38 -1.94 -7.60 4.30
N ALA A 39 -1.18 -6.70 4.93
CA ALA A 39 -0.87 -6.79 6.35
C ALA A 39 -2.13 -6.70 7.22
N GLU A 40 -3.02 -5.75 6.91
CA GLU A 40 -4.29 -5.56 7.63
C GLU A 40 -5.24 -6.76 7.46
N VAL A 41 -5.38 -7.31 6.25
CA VAL A 41 -6.18 -8.53 6.03
C VAL A 41 -5.60 -9.73 6.75
N SER A 42 -4.28 -9.87 6.74
CA SER A 42 -3.61 -10.98 7.42
C SER A 42 -3.81 -10.90 8.94
N ALA A 43 -3.83 -9.68 9.49
CA ALA A 43 -4.20 -9.45 10.89
C ALA A 43 -5.67 -9.78 11.14
N ALA A 44 -6.59 -9.23 10.34
CA ALA A 44 -8.02 -9.48 10.48
C ALA A 44 -8.38 -10.97 10.35
N LEU A 45 -7.72 -11.73 9.46
CA LEU A 45 -7.92 -13.17 9.30
C LEU A 45 -7.57 -13.97 10.55
N ARG A 46 -6.62 -13.49 11.37
CA ARG A 46 -6.24 -14.17 12.61
C ARG A 46 -7.37 -14.15 13.63
N ASP A 47 -8.14 -13.06 13.67
CA ASP A 47 -9.14 -12.78 14.68
C ASP A 47 -10.59 -12.95 14.16
N ALA A 48 -10.75 -13.18 12.85
CA ALA A 48 -12.06 -13.28 12.20
C ALA A 48 -12.86 -14.53 12.60
N GLY A 49 -14.16 -14.35 12.85
CA GLY A 49 -15.13 -15.44 12.91
C GLY A 49 -15.66 -15.87 11.53
N ASN A 50 -16.26 -17.06 11.45
CA ASN A 50 -17.08 -17.47 10.29
C ASN A 50 -18.35 -16.61 10.30
N PRO A 51 -18.65 -15.77 9.28
CA PRO A 51 -18.39 -15.95 7.84
C PRO A 51 -17.31 -15.02 7.22
N LEU A 52 -16.67 -14.17 8.02
CA LEU A 52 -15.77 -13.12 7.52
C LEU A 52 -14.46 -13.68 6.96
N ILE A 53 -14.04 -14.87 7.43
CA ILE A 53 -12.85 -15.58 6.96
C ILE A 53 -12.87 -15.79 5.44
N GLU A 54 -14.00 -16.23 4.86
CA GLU A 54 -14.08 -16.51 3.43
C GLU A 54 -13.90 -15.21 2.62
N GLN A 55 -14.56 -14.13 3.05
CA GLN A 55 -14.47 -12.83 2.41
C GLN A 55 -13.04 -12.27 2.48
N LEU A 56 -12.40 -12.31 3.65
CA LEU A 56 -11.02 -11.84 3.83
C LEU A 56 -10.01 -12.70 3.03
N THR A 57 -10.24 -14.01 2.93
CA THR A 57 -9.40 -14.91 2.11
C THR A 57 -9.50 -14.57 0.62
N ARG A 58 -10.69 -14.23 0.14
CA ARG A 58 -10.88 -13.76 -1.25
C ARG A 58 -10.09 -12.47 -1.50
N TYR A 59 -10.21 -11.49 -0.60
CA TYR A 59 -9.45 -10.25 -0.70
C TYR A 59 -7.94 -10.46 -0.66
N GLN A 60 -7.42 -11.36 0.18
CA GLN A 60 -6.00 -11.67 0.22
C GLN A 60 -5.49 -12.19 -1.13
N ARG A 61 -6.28 -13.03 -1.83
CA ARG A 61 -5.95 -13.52 -3.17
C ARG A 61 -6.00 -12.41 -4.22
N ASP A 62 -7.00 -11.54 -4.14
CA ASP A 62 -7.17 -10.43 -5.08
C ASP A 62 -6.02 -9.42 -4.94
N LEU A 63 -5.60 -9.10 -3.72
CA LEU A 63 -4.43 -8.26 -3.44
C LEU A 63 -3.13 -8.88 -3.99
N GLY A 64 -2.92 -10.19 -3.77
CA GLY A 64 -1.75 -10.88 -4.32
C GLY A 64 -1.73 -10.88 -5.85
N ARG A 65 -2.89 -11.05 -6.49
CA ARG A 65 -3.04 -10.93 -7.95
C ARG A 65 -2.73 -9.50 -8.41
N ALA A 66 -3.29 -8.48 -7.75
CA ALA A 66 -3.03 -7.09 -8.08
C ALA A 66 -1.54 -6.74 -7.96
N GLN A 67 -0.85 -7.22 -6.92
CA GLN A 67 0.58 -7.00 -6.72
C GLN A 67 1.44 -7.62 -7.83
N THR A 68 1.11 -8.82 -8.30
CA THR A 68 1.87 -9.50 -9.38
C THR A 68 1.63 -8.89 -10.76
N GLN A 69 0.45 -8.30 -10.96
CA GLN A 69 0.05 -7.70 -12.24
C GLN A 69 0.36 -6.20 -12.33
N LEU A 70 0.74 -5.55 -11.23
CA LEU A 70 1.02 -4.12 -11.20
C LEU A 70 2.16 -3.76 -12.16
N ARG A 71 1.95 -2.72 -12.95
CA ARG A 71 2.93 -2.14 -13.87
C ARG A 71 2.96 -0.64 -13.66
N PRO A 72 4.14 0.01 -13.67
CA PRO A 72 4.24 1.45 -13.47
C PRO A 72 3.42 2.25 -14.51
N ASP A 73 3.38 1.79 -15.75
CA ASP A 73 2.77 2.54 -16.85
C ASP A 73 1.26 2.25 -17.01
N ASP A 74 0.71 1.29 -16.26
CA ASP A 74 -0.73 0.95 -16.31
C ASP A 74 -1.49 1.73 -15.24
N THR A 75 -1.77 3.00 -15.54
CA THR A 75 -2.45 3.92 -14.60
C THR A 75 -3.79 3.37 -14.12
N ALA A 76 -4.54 2.67 -14.99
CA ALA A 76 -5.81 2.06 -14.62
C ALA A 76 -5.62 0.90 -13.63
N ALA A 77 -4.54 0.12 -13.74
CA ALA A 77 -4.20 -0.88 -12.73
C ALA A 77 -3.77 -0.25 -11.40
N LEU A 78 -3.07 0.89 -11.42
CA LEU A 78 -2.69 1.61 -10.20
C LEU A 78 -3.94 2.10 -9.44
N GLU A 79 -4.90 2.72 -10.15
CA GLU A 79 -6.16 3.17 -9.56
C GLU A 79 -6.99 2.02 -8.99
N ARG A 80 -7.09 0.90 -9.73
CA ARG A 80 -7.78 -0.31 -9.24
C ARG A 80 -7.11 -0.88 -8.00
N ALA A 81 -5.78 -0.90 -7.95
CA ALA A 81 -5.03 -1.37 -6.79
C ALA A 81 -5.30 -0.48 -5.56
N HIS A 82 -5.26 0.85 -5.74
CA HIS A 82 -5.58 1.80 -4.68
C HIS A 82 -7.02 1.62 -4.14
N ALA A 83 -8.01 1.52 -5.05
CA ALA A 83 -9.41 1.32 -4.68
C ALA A 83 -9.66 -0.03 -3.98
N LEU A 84 -9.02 -1.10 -4.45
CA LEU A 84 -9.07 -2.42 -3.81
C LEU A 84 -8.50 -2.34 -2.39
N SER A 85 -7.32 -1.74 -2.21
CA SER A 85 -6.71 -1.56 -0.90
C SER A 85 -7.61 -0.75 0.04
N GLY A 86 -8.24 0.34 -0.43
CA GLY A 86 -9.20 1.10 0.37
C GLY A 86 -10.41 0.27 0.83
N THR A 87 -10.99 -0.50 -0.10
CA THR A 87 -12.13 -1.40 0.20
C THR A 87 -11.75 -2.45 1.24
N VAL A 88 -10.58 -3.04 1.07
CA VAL A 88 -10.08 -4.07 1.98
C VAL A 88 -9.88 -3.52 3.39
N ARG A 89 -9.22 -2.37 3.53
CA ARG A 89 -8.96 -1.75 4.84
C ARG A 89 -10.26 -1.41 5.55
N TYR A 90 -11.25 -0.91 4.81
CA TYR A 90 -12.59 -0.66 5.36
C TYR A 90 -13.23 -1.94 5.93
N ILE A 91 -13.09 -3.07 5.25
CA ILE A 91 -13.67 -4.35 5.69
C ILE A 91 -12.86 -4.96 6.84
N ALA A 92 -11.53 -4.94 6.75
CA ALA A 92 -10.63 -5.42 7.81
C ALA A 92 -10.80 -4.60 9.11
N GLY A 93 -10.96 -3.28 9.02
CA GLY A 93 -11.22 -2.42 10.18
C GLY A 93 -12.60 -2.65 10.82
N ARG A 94 -13.53 -3.33 10.15
CA ARG A 94 -14.81 -3.76 10.73
C ARG A 94 -14.74 -5.16 11.36
N ALA A 95 -13.64 -5.87 11.14
CA ALA A 95 -13.38 -7.21 11.68
C ALA A 95 -12.73 -7.18 13.06
N ALA A 96 -11.99 -6.11 13.36
CA ALA A 96 -11.32 -5.84 14.62
C ALA A 96 -12.27 -5.17 15.63
#